data_AF-A0A9J6CV93-F1
#
_entry.id   AF-A0A9J6CV93-F1
#
_cell.length_a   1.000
_cell.length_b   1.000
_cell.length_c   1.000
_cell.angle_alpha   90.00
_cell.angle_beta   90.00
_cell.angle_gamma   90.00
#
_symmetry.space_group_name_H-M   'P 1'
#
loop_
_entity.id
_entity.type
_entity.pdbx_description
1 polymer ?
#
loop_
_entity_poly.entity_id
_entity_poly.type
_entity_poly.pdbx_seq_one_letter_code
_entity_poly.pdbx_strand_id
1 'polypeptide(L)'
;MPEGAYKEKALAAIKKNFRPVKLGATRVKSKFADFCKNAGLTTLAKNIKNRKGSNLNVFFSAKRRKPDVPFRTIVSEGGSWQVNVSRFLQSKLKNLVVNDPFHAKGSTVAPASSFPKIPIWPDTAV
;
A
#
# COMPACT_ATOMS: atom_id res chain seq x y z
N MET A 1 -10.36 17.90 17.61
CA MET A 1 -11.59 17.46 16.93
C MET A 1 -12.31 16.53 17.91
N PRO A 2 -13.62 16.73 18.20
CA PRO A 2 -14.35 15.81 19.09
C PRO A 2 -14.41 14.39 18.50
N GLU A 3 -14.38 13.37 19.36
CA GLU A 3 -14.18 11.96 18.95
C GLU A 3 -15.24 11.44 17.95
N GLY A 4 -16.50 11.89 18.11
CA GLY A 4 -17.59 11.54 17.20
C GLY A 4 -17.41 12.08 15.79
N ALA A 5 -16.95 13.34 15.66
CA ALA A 5 -16.71 13.97 14.36
C ALA A 5 -15.51 13.34 13.62
N TYR A 6 -14.52 12.81 14.36
CA TYR A 6 -13.41 12.07 13.77
C TYR A 6 -13.89 10.77 13.12
N LYS A 7 -14.69 9.96 13.84
CA LYS A 7 -15.20 8.67 13.33
C LYS A 7 -16.03 8.86 12.06
N GLU A 8 -16.90 9.87 12.04
CA GLU A 8 -17.74 10.18 10.88
C GLU A 8 -16.92 10.57 9.65
N LYS A 9 -15.99 11.52 9.81
CA LYS A 9 -15.11 11.96 8.71
C LYS A 9 -14.18 10.83 8.24
N ALA A 10 -13.71 9.97 9.14
CA ALA A 10 -12.90 8.80 8.81
C ALA A 10 -13.71 7.80 7.97
N LEU A 11 -14.95 7.49 8.37
CA LEU A 11 -15.84 6.62 7.62
C LEU A 11 -16.18 7.20 6.25
N ALA A 12 -16.44 8.51 6.15
CA ALA A 12 -16.67 9.18 4.86
C ALA A 12 -15.45 9.04 3.93
N ALA A 13 -14.24 9.21 4.47
CA ALA A 13 -12.99 9.03 3.73
C ALA A 13 -12.77 7.57 3.29
N ILE A 14 -13.12 6.59 4.14
CA ILE A 14 -13.05 5.16 3.77
C ILE A 14 -14.03 4.86 2.64
N LYS A 15 -15.30 5.23 2.79
CA LYS A 15 -16.36 4.96 1.80
C LYS A 15 -16.05 5.59 0.44
N LYS A 16 -15.37 6.74 0.43
CA LYS A 16 -14.94 7.41 -0.80
C LYS A 16 -13.85 6.64 -1.55
N ASN A 17 -12.88 6.06 -0.84
CA ASN A 17 -11.67 5.50 -1.45
C ASN A 17 -11.69 3.96 -1.56
N PHE A 18 -12.52 3.27 -0.77
CA PHE A 18 -12.54 1.81 -0.70
C PHE A 18 -13.93 1.25 -0.90
N ARG A 19 -13.98 0.02 -1.40
CA ARG A 19 -15.21 -0.78 -1.52
C ARG A 19 -15.17 -1.90 -0.48
N PRO A 20 -16.30 -2.22 0.17
CA PRO A 20 -16.36 -3.34 1.10
C PRO A 20 -16.16 -4.66 0.35
N VAL A 21 -15.33 -5.54 0.91
CA VAL A 21 -15.05 -6.87 0.37
C VAL A 21 -15.56 -7.90 1.37
N LYS A 22 -16.35 -8.87 0.89
CA LYS A 22 -16.94 -9.94 1.72
C LYS A 22 -15.89 -10.93 2.26
N LEU A 23 -14.75 -11.04 1.58
CA LEU A 23 -13.68 -11.97 1.94
C LEU A 23 -12.79 -11.38 3.03
N GLY A 24 -12.62 -12.13 4.12
CA GLY A 24 -11.69 -11.79 5.18
C GLY A 24 -10.24 -11.82 4.71
N ALA A 25 -9.46 -10.85 5.20
CA ALA A 25 -8.04 -10.66 4.96
C ALA A 25 -7.19 -11.93 5.04
N THR A 26 -7.38 -12.71 6.11
CA THR A 26 -6.65 -13.96 6.35
C THR A 26 -6.91 -14.99 5.26
N ARG A 27 -8.16 -15.07 4.78
CA ARG A 27 -8.55 -16.00 3.71
C ARG A 27 -7.93 -15.59 2.37
N VAL A 28 -7.90 -14.29 2.07
CA VAL A 28 -7.21 -13.76 0.89
C VAL A 28 -5.72 -14.08 0.94
N LYS A 29 -5.08 -13.84 2.08
CA LYS A 29 -3.66 -14.15 2.31
C LYS A 29 -3.36 -15.64 2.10
N SER A 30 -4.16 -16.54 2.67
CA SER A 30 -3.95 -17.99 2.52
C SER A 30 -4.08 -18.39 1.05
N LYS A 31 -5.18 -18.00 0.39
CA LYS A 31 -5.40 -18.30 -1.03
C LYS A 31 -4.25 -17.83 -1.91
N PHE A 32 -3.73 -16.63 -1.65
CA PHE A 32 -2.63 -16.08 -2.43
C PHE A 32 -1.32 -16.84 -2.17
N ALA A 33 -1.04 -17.21 -0.92
CA ALA A 33 0.14 -18.00 -0.61
C ALA A 33 0.09 -19.39 -1.27
N ASP A 34 -1.09 -20.01 -1.32
CA ASP A 34 -1.29 -21.29 -2.00
C ASP A 34 -1.18 -21.15 -3.52
N PHE A 35 -1.71 -20.06 -4.09
CA PHE A 35 -1.47 -19.70 -5.49
C PHE A 35 0.04 -19.58 -5.80
N CYS A 36 0.80 -18.85 -4.98
CA CYS A 36 2.25 -18.75 -5.14
C CYS A 36 2.95 -20.11 -5.06
N LYS A 37 2.51 -20.98 -4.15
CA LYS A 37 3.06 -22.33 -4.02
C LYS A 37 2.82 -23.14 -5.30
N ASN A 38 1.61 -23.09 -5.85
CA ASN A 38 1.23 -23.81 -7.07
C ASN A 38 1.95 -23.27 -8.31
N ALA A 39 2.29 -21.98 -8.33
CA ALA A 39 3.10 -21.36 -9.37
C ALA A 39 4.62 -21.60 -9.22
N GLY A 40 5.05 -22.46 -8.28
CA GLY A 40 6.47 -22.72 -8.01
C GLY A 40 7.20 -21.60 -7.24
N LEU A 41 6.50 -20.55 -6.82
CA LEU A 41 7.05 -19.41 -6.06
C LEU A 41 7.10 -19.71 -4.55
N THR A 42 7.73 -20.83 -4.19
CA THR A 42 7.74 -21.38 -2.82
C THR A 42 8.34 -20.42 -1.78
N THR A 43 9.43 -19.73 -2.13
CA THR A 43 10.06 -18.71 -1.27
C THR A 43 9.13 -17.54 -1.00
N LEU A 44 8.43 -17.04 -2.02
CA LEU A 44 7.46 -15.96 -1.87
C LEU A 44 6.27 -16.42 -1.01
N ALA A 45 5.75 -17.61 -1.24
CA ALA A 45 4.68 -18.20 -0.44
C ALA A 45 5.05 -18.31 1.04
N LYS A 46 6.28 -18.76 1.35
CA LYS A 46 6.80 -18.84 2.73
C LYS A 46 6.89 -17.45 3.37
N ASN A 47 7.43 -16.46 2.67
CA ASN A 47 7.55 -15.09 3.15
C ASN A 47 6.18 -14.45 3.42
N ILE A 48 5.18 -14.74 2.60
CA ILE A 48 3.79 -14.30 2.80
C ILE A 48 3.21 -14.97 4.05
N LYS A 49 3.34 -16.29 4.21
CA LYS A 49 2.79 -17.02 5.38
C LYS A 49 3.39 -16.51 6.69
N ASN A 50 4.70 -16.32 6.75
CA ASN A 50 5.43 -15.92 7.96
C ASN A 50 5.15 -14.47 8.43
N ARG A 51 4.61 -13.61 7.56
CA ARG A 51 4.26 -12.23 7.96
C ARG A 51 3.07 -12.21 8.92
N LYS A 52 3.21 -11.60 10.08
CA LYS A 52 2.12 -11.47 11.07
C LYS A 52 1.01 -10.51 10.61
N GLY A 53 1.34 -9.44 9.89
CA GLY A 53 0.35 -8.49 9.38
C GLY A 53 -0.47 -9.07 8.22
N SER A 54 -1.80 -8.96 8.33
CA SER A 54 -2.76 -9.49 7.36
C SER A 54 -3.16 -8.49 6.27
N ASN A 55 -3.11 -7.19 6.56
CA ASN A 55 -3.66 -6.12 5.72
C ASN A 55 -2.76 -4.90 5.61
N LEU A 56 -3.03 -4.09 4.59
CA LEU A 56 -2.53 -2.72 4.50
C LEU A 56 -3.05 -1.90 5.67
N ASN A 57 -2.19 -1.05 6.24
CA ASN A 57 -2.58 -0.12 7.29
C ASN A 57 -3.15 1.16 6.66
N VAL A 58 -4.29 1.62 7.16
CA VAL A 58 -4.96 2.83 6.67
C VAL A 58 -4.98 3.86 7.80
N PHE A 59 -4.44 5.04 7.53
CA PHE A 59 -4.47 6.17 8.46
C PHE A 59 -4.89 7.45 7.75
N PHE A 60 -5.31 8.43 8.53
CA PHE A 60 -5.88 9.68 8.02
C PHE A 60 -5.01 10.86 8.40
N SER A 61 -4.82 11.78 7.46
CA SER A 61 -4.18 13.06 7.70
C SER A 61 -5.12 14.20 7.31
N ALA A 62 -5.24 15.19 8.18
CA ALA A 62 -6.04 16.38 7.93
C ALA A 62 -5.35 17.29 6.91
N LYS A 63 -6.09 17.76 5.89
CA LYS A 63 -5.59 18.82 5.00
C LYS A 63 -5.64 20.17 5.73
N ARG A 64 -4.47 20.77 6.00
CA ARG A 64 -4.29 22.03 6.75
C ARG A 64 -4.93 23.29 6.13
N ARG A 65 -5.38 23.27 4.87
CA ARG A 65 -5.88 24.48 4.15
C ARG A 65 -7.25 24.28 3.49
N LYS A 66 -8.14 23.51 4.11
CA LYS A 66 -9.54 23.36 3.66
C LYS A 66 -10.49 23.55 4.86
N PRO A 67 -11.42 24.51 4.82
CA PRO A 67 -12.29 24.84 5.96
C PRO A 67 -13.18 23.66 6.40
N ASP A 68 -13.52 22.75 5.47
CA ASP A 68 -14.28 21.52 5.73
C ASP A 68 -13.39 20.34 6.23
N VAL A 69 -12.06 20.50 6.23
CA VAL A 69 -11.03 19.52 6.64
C VAL A 69 -11.32 18.08 6.15
N PRO A 70 -11.19 17.80 4.84
CA PRO A 70 -11.30 16.43 4.34
C PRO A 70 -10.06 15.64 4.78
N PHE A 71 -10.29 14.45 5.33
CA PHE A 71 -9.20 13.52 5.56
C PHE A 71 -8.61 13.05 4.23
N ARG A 72 -7.29 13.14 4.12
CA ARG A 72 -6.54 12.35 3.16
C ARG A 72 -6.36 10.96 3.77
N THR A 73 -6.92 9.97 3.12
CA THR A 73 -6.62 8.56 3.38
C THR A 73 -5.21 8.26 2.89
N ILE A 74 -4.39 7.68 3.76
CA ILE A 74 -3.05 7.22 3.45
C ILE A 74 -3.01 5.72 3.72
N VAL A 75 -2.44 4.97 2.77
CA VAL A 75 -2.32 3.51 2.85
C VAL A 75 -0.84 3.16 2.94
N SER A 76 -0.48 2.35 3.93
CA SER A 76 0.87 1.85 4.12
C SER A 76 0.89 0.33 4.03
N GLU A 77 1.89 -0.18 3.30
CA GLU A 77 2.21 -1.61 3.25
C GLU A 77 3.06 -2.07 4.46
N GLY A 78 3.41 -1.14 5.35
CA GLY A 78 4.23 -1.40 6.52
C GLY A 78 3.64 -2.52 7.38
N GLY A 79 4.40 -3.61 7.53
CA GLY A 79 4.00 -4.77 8.32
C GLY A 79 3.08 -5.77 7.60
N SER A 80 2.55 -5.44 6.42
CA SER A 80 1.66 -6.34 5.68
C SER A 80 2.43 -7.39 4.86
N TRP A 81 1.74 -8.44 4.39
CA TRP A 81 2.33 -9.45 3.51
C TRP A 81 2.39 -8.99 2.05
N GLN A 82 1.55 -8.03 1.66
CA GLN A 82 1.52 -7.45 0.31
C GLN A 82 2.87 -6.80 -0.05
N VAL A 83 3.64 -6.30 0.93
CA VAL A 83 5.00 -5.76 0.71
C VAL A 83 5.95 -6.79 0.08
N ASN A 84 5.79 -8.08 0.38
CA ASN A 84 6.62 -9.12 -0.21
C ASN A 84 6.27 -9.34 -1.68
N VAL A 85 4.99 -9.20 -2.02
CA VAL A 85 4.48 -9.31 -3.39
C VAL A 85 4.91 -8.09 -4.21
N SER A 86 4.74 -6.87 -3.68
CA SER A 86 5.15 -5.64 -4.36
C SER A 86 6.64 -5.64 -4.66
N ARG A 87 7.49 -6.02 -3.69
CA ARG A 87 8.94 -6.17 -3.89
C ARG A 87 9.30 -7.24 -4.92
N PHE A 88 8.63 -8.40 -4.87
CA PHE A 88 8.85 -9.46 -5.86
C PHE A 88 8.54 -8.96 -7.27
N LEU A 89 7.36 -8.36 -7.48
CA LEU A 89 6.97 -7.81 -8.77
C LEU A 89 7.93 -6.72 -9.23
N GLN A 90 8.30 -5.80 -8.35
CA GLN A 90 9.25 -4.74 -8.67
C GLN A 90 10.61 -5.31 -9.09
N SER A 91 11.11 -6.34 -8.42
CA SER A 91 12.35 -7.02 -8.80
C SER A 91 12.27 -7.65 -10.19
N LYS A 92 11.12 -8.24 -10.55
CA LYS A 92 10.93 -8.83 -11.88
C LYS A 92 10.76 -7.78 -12.97
N LEU A 93 10.01 -6.71 -12.69
CA LEU A 93 9.79 -5.59 -13.61
C LEU A 93 11.08 -4.80 -13.88
N LYS A 94 11.97 -4.67 -12.90
CA LYS A 94 13.29 -4.03 -13.11
C LYS A 94 14.16 -4.73 -14.14
N ASN A 95 13.98 -6.03 -14.30
CA ASN A 95 14.73 -6.82 -15.29
C ASN A 95 14.04 -6.85 -16.66
N LEU A 96 12.86 -6.26 -16.78
CA LEU A 96 12.14 -6.20 -18.04
C LEU A 96 12.71 -5.05 -18.88
N VAL A 97 13.40 -5.39 -19.96
CA VAL A 97 13.82 -4.41 -20.97
C VAL A 97 12.58 -4.03 -21.78
N VAL A 98 12.02 -2.87 -21.50
CA VAL A 98 10.90 -2.34 -22.28
C VAL A 98 11.49 -1.74 -23.56
N ASN A 99 11.33 -2.44 -24.67
CA ASN A 99 11.62 -1.89 -26.00
C ASN A 99 10.38 -1.13 -26.47
N ASP A 100 10.30 0.14 -26.10
CA ASP A 100 9.23 1.04 -26.52
C ASP A 100 9.75 1.94 -27.66
N PRO A 101 9.34 1.68 -28.92
CA PRO A 101 9.80 2.45 -30.08
C PRO A 101 9.29 3.90 -30.08
N PHE A 102 8.37 4.25 -29.18
CA PHE A 102 7.87 5.61 -28.98
C PHE A 102 8.42 6.25 -27.69
N HIS A 103 9.34 5.58 -26.99
CA HIS A 103 9.98 6.14 -25.80
C HIS A 103 10.92 7.27 -26.21
N ALA A 104 10.41 8.50 -26.17
CA ALA A 104 11.19 9.69 -26.44
C ALA A 104 12.38 9.76 -25.46
N LYS A 105 13.60 9.62 -25.99
CA LYS A 105 14.86 9.77 -25.25
C LYS A 105 14.95 11.22 -24.75
N GLY A 106 14.45 11.46 -23.54
CA GLY A 106 14.36 12.81 -22.95
C GLY A 106 13.38 12.94 -21.78
N SER A 107 12.45 11.99 -21.61
CA SER A 107 11.64 11.92 -20.39
C SER A 107 12.42 11.18 -19.30
N THR A 108 13.21 11.90 -18.51
CA THR A 108 13.87 11.36 -17.32
C THR A 108 12.81 10.90 -16.31
N VAL A 109 12.38 9.65 -16.40
CA VAL A 109 11.71 8.98 -15.29
C VAL A 109 12.74 8.88 -14.18
N ALA A 110 12.56 9.70 -13.15
CA ALA A 110 13.45 9.71 -12.01
C ALA A 110 13.53 8.28 -11.45
N PRO A 111 14.74 7.78 -11.16
CA PRO A 111 14.92 6.40 -10.68
C PRO A 111 14.09 6.21 -9.40
N ALA A 112 13.61 4.99 -9.14
CA ALA A 112 12.77 4.71 -7.97
C ALA A 112 13.44 5.04 -6.61
N SER A 113 14.74 5.36 -6.60
CA SER A 113 15.49 5.92 -5.47
C SER A 113 15.21 7.41 -5.20
N SER A 114 14.58 8.12 -6.13
CA SER A 114 14.21 9.54 -6.03
C SER A 114 12.80 9.76 -5.45
N PHE A 115 12.03 8.69 -5.18
CA PHE A 115 10.80 8.86 -4.42
C PHE A 115 11.17 9.34 -3.02
N PRO A 116 10.65 10.50 -2.58
CA PRO A 116 10.95 10.99 -1.24
C PRO A 116 10.52 9.92 -0.24
N LYS A 117 11.46 9.47 0.59
CA LYS A 117 11.13 8.69 1.79
C LYS A 117 10.14 9.54 2.57
N ILE A 118 8.88 9.09 2.65
CA ILE A 118 7.85 9.79 3.42
C ILE A 118 8.38 9.84 4.86
N PRO A 119 8.63 11.02 5.44
CA PRO A 119 9.09 11.10 6.81
C PRO A 119 7.98 10.56 7.70
N ILE A 120 8.32 9.51 8.46
CA ILE A 120 7.54 9.09 9.62
C ILE A 120 7.82 10.19 10.66
N TRP A 121 6.87 11.09 10.84
CA TRP A 121 6.96 12.11 11.88
C TRP A 121 6.98 11.41 13.24
N PRO A 122 7.92 11.71 14.13
CA PRO A 122 7.83 11.24 15.51
C PRO A 122 6.62 11.91 16.16
N ASP A 123 5.85 11.10 16.91
CA ASP A 123 4.76 11.60 17.75
C ASP A 123 5.29 12.76 18.61
N THR A 124 4.81 13.97 18.33
CA THR A 124 4.96 15.10 19.23
C THR A 124 3.68 15.14 20.05
N ALA A 125 3.73 14.43 21.18
CA ALA A 125 2.78 14.58 22.26
C ALA A 125 3.01 15.95 22.92
N VAL A 126 1.98 16.79 22.84
CA VAL A 126 1.62 17.76 23.88
C VAL A 126 0.24 17.33 24.37
#